data_AF-A0A841DHT9-F1
#
_entry.id   AF-A0A841DHT9-F1
#
_cell.length_a   1.000
_cell.length_b   1.000
_cell.length_c   1.000
_cell.angle_alpha   90.00
_cell.angle_beta   90.00
_cell.angle_gamma   90.00
#
_symmetry.space_group_name_H-M   'P 1'
#
loop_
_entity.id
_entity.type
_entity.pdbx_description
1 polymer ?
#
loop_
_entity_poly.entity_id
_entity_poly.type
_entity_poly.pdbx_seq_one_letter_code
_entity_poly.pdbx_strand_id
1 'polypeptide(L)'
;MTATLLVGYLVLVPLGLIGPDRRLSTPEILVAVAVLVLSQYSVEDLTFDPGGASRIRLRRIEDRQRAIESDIHVLQVALSGIVTKHELRHLRGLAADRPFDVQYSNHMVRELERLDAMRFVVPLRETGINAIRIDHQGPDDRFDLQAYVGITNRGREYLKLLDSLAAQEDGTRPDEAAPAAG
;
A
#
# COMPACT_ATOMS: atom_id res chain seq x y z
N MET A 1 -30.83 -4.25 17.54
CA MET A 1 -32.20 -4.17 18.11
C MET A 1 -33.30 -3.91 17.07
N THR A 2 -33.00 -3.38 15.88
CA THR A 2 -34.00 -3.12 14.83
C THR A 2 -34.47 -4.38 14.08
N ALA A 3 -33.60 -5.38 13.90
CA ALA A 3 -33.95 -6.63 13.22
C ALA A 3 -34.98 -7.48 13.98
N THR A 4 -34.92 -7.52 15.31
CA THR A 4 -35.88 -8.25 16.15
C THR A 4 -37.29 -7.65 16.12
N LEU A 5 -37.41 -6.33 15.96
CA LEU A 5 -38.70 -5.65 15.81
C LEU A 5 -39.37 -5.98 14.46
N LEU A 6 -38.58 -6.14 13.41
CA LEU A 6 -39.08 -6.43 12.05
C LEU A 6 -39.62 -7.86 11.94
N VAL A 7 -38.97 -8.82 12.58
CA VAL A 7 -39.44 -10.22 12.66
C VAL A 7 -40.69 -10.34 13.52
N GLY A 8 -40.73 -9.66 14.68
CA GLY A 8 -41.93 -9.64 15.53
C GLY A 8 -43.15 -9.04 14.82
N TYR A 9 -42.94 -8.01 14.01
CA TYR A 9 -43.99 -7.40 13.20
C TYR A 9 -44.54 -8.36 12.12
N LEU A 10 -43.67 -9.11 11.44
CA LEU A 10 -44.05 -10.04 10.38
C LEU A 10 -44.89 -11.23 10.90
N VAL A 11 -44.72 -11.62 12.16
CA VAL A 11 -45.51 -12.68 12.83
C VAL A 11 -46.85 -12.17 13.36
N LEU A 12 -46.94 -10.90 13.79
CA LEU A 12 -48.18 -10.33 14.33
C LEU A 12 -49.26 -10.04 13.27
N VAL A 13 -48.85 -9.80 12.01
CA VAL A 13 -49.75 -9.47 10.89
C VAL A 13 -50.73 -10.60 10.52
N PRO A 14 -50.30 -11.87 10.34
CA PRO A 14 -51.24 -12.97 10.08
C PRO A 14 -52.10 -13.33 11.31
N LEU A 15 -51.68 -12.94 12.52
CA LEU A 15 -52.43 -13.17 13.76
C LEU A 15 -53.59 -12.16 13.98
N GLY A 16 -53.77 -11.17 13.10
CA GLY A 16 -54.92 -10.26 13.16
C GLY A 16 -54.92 -9.26 14.31
N LEU A 17 -53.79 -9.10 15.01
CA LEU A 17 -53.65 -8.23 16.19
C LEU A 17 -53.48 -6.74 15.84
N ILE A 18 -53.38 -6.36 14.56
CA ILE A 18 -53.16 -4.98 14.11
C ILE A 18 -54.31 -4.53 13.19
N GLY A 19 -54.97 -3.43 13.58
CA GLY A 19 -56.11 -2.86 12.88
C GLY A 19 -55.81 -2.40 11.44
N PRO A 20 -56.82 -2.42 10.55
CA PRO A 20 -56.66 -2.21 9.11
C PRO A 20 -56.06 -0.84 8.72
N ASP A 21 -56.12 0.15 9.60
CA ASP A 21 -55.64 1.52 9.34
C ASP A 21 -54.10 1.67 9.43
N ARG A 22 -53.37 0.58 9.72
CA ARG A 22 -51.88 0.52 9.75
C ARG A 22 -51.30 -0.59 8.88
N ARG A 23 -52.03 -1.04 7.85
CA ARG A 23 -51.54 -2.08 6.94
C ARG A 23 -50.47 -1.50 6.02
N LEU A 24 -49.26 -2.06 6.08
CA LEU A 24 -48.25 -1.83 5.04
C LEU A 24 -48.85 -2.20 3.68
N SER A 25 -48.56 -1.39 2.68
CA SER A 25 -49.06 -1.62 1.34
C SER A 25 -48.44 -2.90 0.77
N THR A 26 -49.16 -3.58 -0.12
CA THR A 26 -48.74 -4.85 -0.75
C THR A 26 -47.28 -4.87 -1.23
N PRO A 27 -46.71 -3.81 -1.83
CA PRO A 27 -45.30 -3.81 -2.21
C PRO A 27 -44.31 -3.83 -1.03
N GLU A 28 -44.63 -3.29 0.13
CA GLU A 28 -43.73 -3.26 1.28
C GLU A 28 -43.59 -4.67 1.92
N ILE A 29 -44.67 -5.44 1.90
CA ILE A 29 -44.65 -6.86 2.31
C ILE A 29 -43.76 -7.66 1.36
N LEU A 30 -43.86 -7.40 0.06
CA LEU A 30 -43.07 -8.05 -0.98
C LEU A 30 -41.57 -7.74 -0.82
N VAL A 31 -41.21 -6.49 -0.49
CA VAL A 31 -39.83 -6.09 -0.20
C VAL A 31 -39.32 -6.75 1.07
N ALA A 32 -40.11 -6.79 2.15
CA ALA A 32 -39.71 -7.45 3.39
C ALA A 32 -39.45 -8.95 3.18
N VAL A 33 -40.31 -9.63 2.42
CA VAL A 33 -40.14 -11.05 2.08
C VAL A 33 -38.92 -11.24 1.16
N ALA A 34 -38.71 -10.38 0.16
CA ALA A 34 -37.55 -10.46 -0.72
C ALA A 34 -36.24 -10.26 0.04
N VAL A 35 -36.17 -9.29 0.96
CA VAL A 35 -35.01 -9.06 1.84
C VAL A 35 -34.79 -10.25 2.76
N LEU A 36 -35.86 -10.85 3.29
CA LEU A 36 -35.76 -12.00 4.18
C LEU A 36 -35.24 -13.23 3.43
N VAL A 37 -35.75 -13.51 2.23
CA VAL A 37 -35.29 -14.62 1.39
C VAL A 37 -33.85 -14.40 0.94
N LEU A 38 -33.49 -13.19 0.49
CA LEU A 38 -32.11 -12.83 0.14
C LEU A 38 -31.16 -12.96 1.33
N SER A 39 -31.63 -12.61 2.54
CA SER A 39 -30.82 -12.80 3.75
C SER A 39 -30.55 -14.27 4.06
N GLN A 40 -31.45 -15.20 3.70
CA GLN A 40 -31.22 -16.64 3.91
C GLN A 40 -30.20 -17.24 2.94
N TYR A 41 -29.96 -16.62 1.78
CA TYR A 41 -28.93 -17.03 0.83
C TYR A 41 -27.53 -16.46 1.15
N SER A 42 -27.39 -15.54 2.11
CA SER A 42 -26.10 -14.95 2.52
C SER A 42 -25.62 -15.38 3.91
N VAL A 43 -26.18 -16.44 4.49
CA VAL A 43 -25.66 -17.04 5.74
C VAL A 43 -25.09 -18.44 5.47
N GLU A 44 -24.28 -18.57 4.43
CA GLU A 44 -23.22 -19.58 4.44
C GLU A 44 -22.03 -18.94 5.18
N ASP A 45 -21.61 -19.54 6.31
CA ASP A 45 -20.40 -19.23 7.10
C ASP A 45 -20.41 -18.23 8.28
N LEU A 46 -21.55 -17.96 8.95
CA LEU A 46 -21.53 -17.45 10.34
C LEU A 46 -22.24 -18.40 11.31
N THR A 47 -21.97 -19.70 11.17
CA THR A 47 -22.36 -20.69 12.18
C THR A 47 -21.35 -20.60 13.34
N PHE A 48 -21.72 -19.87 14.38
CA PHE A 48 -21.04 -19.91 15.68
C PHE A 48 -21.28 -21.29 16.32
N ASP A 49 -20.49 -22.27 15.91
CA ASP A 49 -20.54 -23.62 16.47
C ASP A 49 -19.79 -23.68 17.83
N PRO A 50 -20.38 -24.23 18.91
CA PRO A 50 -19.72 -24.37 20.22
C PRO A 50 -18.50 -25.31 20.22
N GLY A 51 -18.23 -26.02 19.12
CA GLY A 51 -17.25 -27.10 19.02
C GLY A 51 -15.79 -26.72 18.64
N GLY A 52 -15.45 -25.44 18.51
CA GLY A 52 -14.04 -25.02 18.31
C GLY A 52 -13.52 -25.01 16.87
N ALA A 53 -14.33 -25.38 15.87
CA ALA A 53 -13.99 -25.23 14.45
C ALA A 53 -13.75 -23.76 14.03
N SER A 54 -14.48 -22.83 14.66
CA SER A 54 -14.31 -21.37 14.50
C SER A 54 -12.95 -20.88 15.01
N ARG A 55 -12.44 -21.40 16.14
CA ARG A 55 -11.08 -21.09 16.64
C ARG A 55 -9.98 -21.58 15.70
N ILE A 56 -10.16 -22.73 15.05
CA ILE A 56 -9.18 -23.27 14.10
C ILE A 56 -9.12 -22.40 12.84
N ARG A 57 -10.28 -21.94 12.33
CA ARG A 57 -10.33 -21.01 11.18
C ARG A 57 -9.71 -19.65 11.55
N LEU A 58 -9.99 -19.11 12.73
CA LEU A 58 -9.42 -17.84 13.20
C LEU A 58 -7.88 -17.92 13.31
N ARG A 59 -7.35 -18.95 13.96
CA ARG A 59 -5.90 -19.20 14.07
C ARG A 59 -5.23 -19.30 12.71
N ARG A 60 -5.87 -20.00 11.75
CA ARG A 60 -5.32 -20.13 10.39
C ARG A 60 -5.27 -18.79 9.65
N ILE A 61 -6.21 -17.89 9.91
CA ILE A 61 -6.21 -16.53 9.33
C ILE A 61 -5.11 -15.69 9.99
N GLU A 62 -4.98 -15.74 11.32
CA GLU A 62 -3.91 -15.06 12.06
C GLU A 62 -2.52 -15.53 11.63
N ASP A 63 -2.32 -16.84 11.48
CA ASP A 63 -1.05 -17.42 11.04
C ASP A 63 -0.71 -16.99 9.60
N ARG A 64 -1.72 -16.89 8.72
CA ARG A 64 -1.52 -16.36 7.36
C ARG A 64 -1.19 -14.87 7.37
N GLN A 65 -1.84 -14.08 8.23
CA GLN A 65 -1.54 -12.66 8.36
C GLN A 65 -0.10 -12.44 8.82
N ARG A 66 0.36 -13.17 9.86
CA ARG A 66 1.75 -13.10 10.32
C ARG A 66 2.75 -13.50 9.25
N ALA A 67 2.45 -14.54 8.47
CA ALA A 67 3.32 -14.95 7.35
C ALA A 67 3.42 -13.84 6.30
N ILE A 68 2.28 -13.23 5.94
CA ILE A 68 2.24 -12.13 4.97
C ILE A 68 2.99 -10.90 5.48
N GLU A 69 2.85 -10.54 6.76
CA GLU A 69 3.58 -9.43 7.38
C GLU A 69 5.09 -9.67 7.38
N SER A 70 5.53 -10.89 7.71
CA SER A 70 6.93 -11.28 7.64
C SER A 70 7.48 -11.21 6.22
N ASP A 71 6.73 -11.70 5.24
CA ASP A 71 7.13 -11.66 3.83
C ASP A 71 7.26 -10.23 3.31
N ILE A 72 6.33 -9.34 3.71
CA ILE A 72 6.39 -7.92 3.39
C ILE A 72 7.65 -7.29 3.98
N HIS A 73 7.96 -7.57 5.25
CA HIS A 73 9.16 -7.02 5.89
C HIS A 73 10.46 -7.46 5.19
N VAL A 74 10.56 -8.74 4.82
CA VAL A 74 11.71 -9.26 4.08
C VAL A 74 11.84 -8.57 2.71
N LEU A 75 10.72 -8.37 2.00
CA LEU A 75 10.71 -7.64 0.73
C LEU A 75 11.12 -6.17 0.89
N GLN A 76 10.71 -5.51 1.96
CA GLN A 76 11.10 -4.13 2.27
C GLN A 76 12.63 -4.02 2.48
N VAL A 77 13.19 -4.91 3.30
CA VAL A 77 14.64 -4.97 3.54
C VAL A 77 15.38 -5.22 2.22
N ALA A 78 14.93 -6.20 1.44
CA ALA A 78 15.53 -6.50 0.15
C ALA A 78 15.48 -5.30 -0.82
N LEU A 79 14.34 -4.60 -0.92
CA LEU A 79 14.16 -3.46 -1.81
C LEU A 79 15.06 -2.27 -1.41
N SER A 80 15.20 -2.02 -0.10
CA SER A 80 16.09 -0.98 0.43
C SER A 80 17.57 -1.27 0.16
N GLY A 81 17.95 -2.54 0.03
CA GLY A 81 19.31 -2.98 -0.24
C GLY A 81 19.74 -2.97 -1.72
N ILE A 82 18.80 -2.80 -2.65
CA ILE A 82 19.12 -2.80 -4.10
C ILE A 82 19.97 -1.59 -4.47
N VAL A 83 19.67 -0.42 -3.92
CA VAL A 83 20.31 0.85 -4.23
C VAL A 83 20.99 1.38 -2.98
N THR A 84 22.27 1.74 -3.09
CA THR A 84 23.03 2.33 -1.99
C THR A 84 22.51 3.72 -1.66
N LYS A 85 22.83 4.23 -0.47
CA LYS A 85 22.45 5.60 -0.05
C LYS A 85 22.91 6.69 -1.03
N HIS A 86 24.06 6.52 -1.68
CA HIS A 86 24.63 7.51 -2.60
C HIS A 86 23.91 7.50 -3.95
N GLU A 87 23.64 6.32 -4.50
CA GLU A 87 22.83 6.14 -5.70
C GLU A 87 21.39 6.62 -5.47
N LEU A 88 20.80 6.38 -4.30
CA LEU A 88 19.46 6.86 -3.95
C LEU A 88 19.42 8.40 -3.93
N ARG A 89 20.46 9.04 -3.41
CA ARG A 89 20.61 10.50 -3.49
C ARG A 89 20.66 10.97 -4.95
N HIS A 90 21.36 10.25 -5.83
CA HIS A 90 21.39 10.58 -7.25
C HIS A 90 20.03 10.40 -7.93
N LEU A 91 19.31 9.31 -7.67
CA LEU A 91 17.95 9.11 -8.18
C LEU A 91 16.99 10.21 -7.72
N ARG A 92 17.02 10.58 -6.43
CA ARG A 92 16.18 11.67 -5.90
C ARG A 92 16.53 13.02 -6.52
N GLY A 93 17.81 13.30 -6.72
CA GLY A 93 18.26 14.53 -7.38
C GLY A 93 17.82 14.60 -8.85
N LEU A 94 17.89 13.48 -9.57
CA LEU A 94 17.42 13.36 -10.96
C LEU A 94 15.89 13.40 -11.09
N ALA A 95 15.15 13.01 -10.04
CA ALA A 95 13.70 13.06 -10.01
C ALA A 95 13.13 14.46 -9.74
N ALA A 96 13.93 15.37 -9.18
CA ALA A 96 13.50 16.72 -8.81
C ALA A 96 13.44 17.66 -10.02
N ASP A 97 12.48 18.59 -10.02
CA ASP A 97 12.27 19.58 -11.09
C ASP A 97 13.26 20.77 -11.04
N ARG A 98 14.45 20.57 -10.46
CA ARG A 98 15.49 21.60 -10.32
C ARG A 98 16.84 21.06 -10.75
N PRO A 99 17.77 21.92 -11.24
CA PRO A 99 19.13 21.51 -11.56
C PRO A 99 19.76 20.73 -10.40
N PHE A 100 20.44 19.64 -10.73
CA PHE A 100 21.06 18.78 -9.74
C PHE A 100 22.57 18.87 -9.86
N ASP A 101 23.10 19.90 -9.19
CA ASP A 101 24.51 20.21 -9.17
C ASP A 101 25.32 19.20 -8.34
N VAL A 102 26.27 18.53 -8.99
CA VAL A 102 27.12 17.49 -8.40
C VAL A 102 28.58 17.74 -8.70
N GLN A 103 29.46 17.30 -7.80
CA GLN A 103 30.90 17.32 -8.00
C GLN A 103 31.33 16.06 -8.74
N TYR A 104 32.17 16.22 -9.76
CA TYR A 104 32.74 15.08 -10.48
C TYR A 104 33.54 14.17 -9.55
N SER A 105 33.28 12.87 -9.61
CA SER A 105 34.14 11.86 -9.01
C SER A 105 34.00 10.52 -9.72
N ASN A 106 35.09 9.73 -9.71
CA ASN A 106 35.07 8.35 -10.24
C ASN A 106 34.12 7.43 -9.45
N HIS A 107 33.77 7.78 -8.21
CA HIS A 107 32.78 7.04 -7.43
C HIS A 107 31.36 7.32 -7.95
N MET A 108 31.00 8.59 -8.13
CA MET A 108 29.72 8.99 -8.71
C MET A 108 29.51 8.38 -10.11
N VAL A 109 30.53 8.37 -10.97
CA VAL A 109 30.41 7.75 -12.31
C VAL A 109 30.04 6.27 -12.21
N ARG A 110 30.71 5.51 -11.33
CA ARG A 110 30.41 4.08 -11.10
C ARG A 110 29.00 3.86 -10.54
N GLU A 111 28.55 4.76 -9.65
CA GLU A 111 27.17 4.74 -9.13
C GLU A 111 26.15 4.94 -10.27
N LEU A 112 26.41 5.88 -11.19
CA LEU A 112 25.53 6.10 -12.35
C LEU A 112 25.54 4.93 -13.32
N GLU A 113 26.70 4.33 -13.60
CA GLU A 113 26.81 3.13 -14.44
C GLU A 113 26.01 1.96 -13.84
N ARG A 114 26.07 1.78 -12.52
CA ARG A 114 25.28 0.76 -11.83
C ARG A 114 23.77 1.05 -11.91
N LEU A 115 23.36 2.31 -11.72
CA LEU A 115 21.96 2.72 -11.89
C LEU A 115 21.45 2.51 -13.33
N ASP A 116 22.28 2.77 -14.34
CA ASP A 116 21.97 2.54 -15.75
C ASP A 116 21.85 1.05 -16.06
N ALA A 117 22.75 0.22 -15.53
CA ALA A 117 22.66 -1.24 -15.64
C ALA A 117 21.36 -1.80 -15.04
N MET A 118 20.82 -1.17 -14.00
CA MET A 118 19.52 -1.49 -13.41
C MET A 118 18.31 -0.85 -14.14
N ARG A 119 18.58 -0.06 -15.19
CA ARG A 119 17.60 0.71 -15.98
C ARG A 119 16.80 1.73 -15.15
N PHE A 120 17.38 2.25 -14.07
CA PHE A 120 16.77 3.33 -13.28
C PHE A 120 17.09 4.71 -13.84
N VAL A 121 18.19 4.84 -14.58
CA VAL A 121 18.57 6.04 -15.32
C VAL A 121 18.88 5.69 -16.76
N VAL A 122 19.04 6.71 -17.60
CA VAL A 122 19.43 6.60 -19.01
C VAL A 122 20.35 7.77 -19.37
N PRO A 123 21.46 7.55 -20.10
CA PRO A 123 22.28 8.64 -20.60
C PRO A 123 21.56 9.46 -21.67
N LEU A 124 21.78 10.77 -21.68
CA LEU A 124 21.20 11.70 -22.66
C LEU A 124 22.15 12.04 -23.82
N ARG A 125 23.43 11.69 -23.69
CA ARG A 125 24.48 11.94 -24.69
C ARG A 125 24.84 10.64 -25.41
N GLU A 126 25.25 10.75 -26.67
CA GLU A 126 25.62 9.59 -27.51
C GLU A 126 26.80 8.79 -26.92
N THR A 127 27.72 9.47 -26.26
CA THR A 127 28.88 8.86 -25.58
C THR A 127 28.53 8.22 -24.23
N GLY A 128 27.25 8.22 -23.84
CA GLY A 128 26.79 7.63 -22.60
C GLY A 128 27.21 8.42 -21.36
N ILE A 129 27.34 7.72 -20.23
CA ILE A 129 27.84 8.29 -18.97
C ILE A 129 29.32 8.73 -19.10
N ASN A 130 30.08 8.17 -20.05
CA ASN A 130 31.45 8.59 -20.32
C ASN A 130 31.57 10.05 -20.79
N ALA A 131 30.49 10.66 -21.31
CA ALA A 131 30.45 12.09 -21.61
C ALA A 131 30.90 12.93 -20.41
N ILE A 132 30.49 12.56 -19.19
CA ILE A 132 30.83 13.27 -17.96
C ILE A 132 32.35 13.26 -17.74
N ARG A 133 33.02 12.12 -17.98
CA ARG A 133 34.49 12.00 -17.82
C ARG A 133 35.27 12.82 -18.85
N ILE A 134 34.71 13.00 -20.04
CA ILE A 134 35.33 13.75 -21.12
C ILE A 134 35.24 15.25 -20.80
N ASP A 135 34.05 15.70 -20.43
CA ASP A 135 33.73 17.11 -20.21
C ASP A 135 34.24 17.63 -18.86
N HIS A 136 34.28 16.77 -17.84
CA HIS A 136 34.67 17.11 -16.47
C HIS A 136 35.82 16.23 -15.99
N GLN A 137 36.98 16.84 -15.75
CA GLN A 137 38.19 16.14 -15.33
C GLN A 137 38.78 16.67 -14.01
N GLY A 138 38.25 17.78 -13.50
CA GLY A 138 38.71 18.42 -12.26
C GLY A 138 38.03 17.84 -11.02
N PRO A 139 38.75 17.65 -9.90
CA PRO A 139 38.16 17.18 -8.65
C PRO A 139 37.13 18.17 -8.07
N ASP A 140 37.21 19.45 -8.43
CA ASP A 140 36.29 20.51 -7.96
C ASP A 140 35.31 20.98 -9.02
N ASP A 141 35.24 20.26 -10.14
CA ASP A 141 34.33 20.61 -11.23
C ASP A 141 32.90 20.22 -10.86
N ARG A 142 32.00 21.20 -10.90
CA ARG A 142 30.60 21.09 -10.52
C ARG A 142 29.73 21.30 -11.75
N PHE A 143 28.77 20.42 -11.95
CA PHE A 143 27.93 20.44 -13.13
C PHE A 143 26.52 19.92 -12.82
N ASP A 144 25.57 20.29 -13.66
CA ASP A 144 24.21 19.78 -13.59
C ASP A 144 24.15 18.37 -14.17
N LEU A 145 23.91 17.38 -13.30
CA LEU A 145 23.82 15.98 -13.70
C LEU A 145 22.65 15.72 -14.67
N GLN A 146 21.58 16.52 -14.59
CA GLN A 146 20.41 16.37 -15.46
C GLN A 146 20.72 16.68 -16.93
N ALA A 147 21.83 17.37 -17.23
CA ALA A 147 22.29 17.61 -18.60
C ALA A 147 22.96 16.39 -19.26
N TYR A 148 23.24 15.34 -18.47
CA TYR A 148 23.94 14.13 -18.88
C TYR A 148 23.11 12.87 -18.73
N VAL A 149 22.28 12.80 -17.68
CA VAL A 149 21.54 11.59 -17.29
C VAL A 149 20.10 11.95 -16.97
N GLY A 150 19.16 11.18 -17.52
CA GLY A 150 17.73 11.25 -17.19
C GLY A 150 17.30 10.09 -16.31
N ILE A 151 16.35 10.31 -15.40
CA ILE A 151 15.70 9.22 -14.66
C ILE A 151 14.62 8.55 -15.52
N THR A 152 14.55 7.21 -15.50
CA THR A 152 13.53 6.45 -16.22
C THR A 152 12.22 6.35 -15.42
N ASN A 153 11.14 5.89 -16.06
CA ASN A 153 9.89 5.59 -15.35
C ASN A 153 10.10 4.56 -14.24
N ARG A 154 10.92 3.53 -14.51
CA ARG A 154 11.28 2.49 -13.52
C ARG A 154 12.00 3.09 -12.31
N GLY A 155 12.92 4.04 -12.54
CA GLY A 155 13.59 4.76 -11.45
C GLY A 155 12.59 5.56 -10.59
N ARG A 156 11.62 6.23 -11.21
CA ARG A 156 10.57 6.97 -10.49
C ARG A 156 9.64 6.04 -9.71
N GLU A 157 9.26 4.91 -10.28
CA GLU A 157 8.45 3.89 -9.59
C GLU A 157 9.18 3.32 -8.37
N TYR A 158 10.48 3.04 -8.50
CA TYR A 158 11.31 2.61 -7.37
C TYR A 158 11.30 3.62 -6.22
N LEU A 159 11.45 4.92 -6.51
CA LEU A 159 11.37 5.98 -5.50
C LEU A 159 9.99 6.01 -4.82
N LYS A 160 8.90 5.93 -5.59
CA LYS A 160 7.53 5.90 -5.04
C LYS A 160 7.30 4.70 -4.11
N LEU A 161 7.84 3.53 -4.46
CA LEU A 161 7.76 2.35 -3.60
C LEU A 161 8.50 2.60 -2.28
N LEU A 162 9.74 3.09 -2.33
CA LEU A 162 10.49 3.42 -1.10
C LEU A 162 9.78 4.45 -0.21
N ASP A 163 9.21 5.50 -0.80
CA ASP A 163 8.51 6.53 -0.03
C ASP A 163 7.21 5.98 0.61
N SER A 164 6.51 5.07 -0.10
CA SER A 164 5.34 4.38 0.44
C SER A 164 5.68 3.46 1.61
N LEU A 165 6.84 2.80 1.56
CA LEU A 165 7.33 1.95 2.64
C LEU A 165 7.72 2.77 3.88
N ALA A 166 8.44 3.88 3.69
CA ALA A 166 8.80 4.78 4.79
C ALA A 166 7.55 5.34 5.48
N ALA A 167 6.51 5.72 4.72
CA ALA A 167 5.26 6.22 5.28
C ALA A 167 4.50 5.16 6.12
N GLN A 168 4.62 3.87 5.77
CA GLN A 168 4.01 2.78 6.54
C GLN A 168 4.72 2.55 7.88
N GLU A 169 6.05 2.67 7.91
CA GLU A 169 6.83 2.58 9.15
C GLU A 169 6.46 3.71 10.13
N ASP A 170 6.29 4.93 9.62
CA ASP A 170 5.94 6.11 10.42
C ASP A 170 4.48 6.09 10.93
N GLY A 171 3.55 5.54 10.15
CA GLY A 171 2.12 5.48 10.51
C GLY A 171 1.73 4.39 11.52
N THR A 172 2.61 3.41 11.77
CA THR A 172 2.31 2.21 12.59
C THR A 172 2.68 2.35 14.07
N ARG A 173 3.08 3.55 14.55
CA ARG A 173 3.21 3.84 16.00
C ARG A 173 2.14 4.79 16.56
N PRO A 174 0.87 4.36 16.76
CA PRO A 174 -0.06 5.07 17.65
C PRO A 174 -0.06 4.57 19.11
N ASP A 175 0.38 3.33 19.38
CA ASP A 175 0.13 2.67 20.69
C ASP A 175 1.33 2.68 21.66
N GLU A 176 2.45 3.32 21.31
CA GLU A 176 3.58 3.52 22.22
C GLU A 176 3.57 4.93 22.86
N ALA A 177 2.38 5.53 22.97
CA ALA A 177 2.15 6.60 23.94
C ALA A 177 2.23 5.97 25.34
N ALA A 178 3.42 6.08 25.92
CA ALA A 178 3.75 5.60 27.26
C ALA A 178 2.62 5.86 28.26
N PRO A 179 2.28 4.89 29.14
CA PRO A 179 1.43 5.19 30.28
C PRO A 179 2.12 6.29 31.08
N ALA A 180 1.47 7.45 31.15
CA ALA A 180 1.88 8.54 32.02
C ALA A 180 1.95 7.99 33.44
N ALA A 181 3.17 7.83 33.96
CA ALA A 181 3.40 7.63 35.36
C ALA A 181 3.02 8.93 36.09
N GLY A 182 1.94 8.87 36.86
CA GLY A 182 1.42 9.96 37.69
C GLY A 182 0.30 9.47 38.57
#